data_AF-A0A326UJI8-F1
#
_entry.id   AF-A0A326UJI8-F1
#
_cell.length_a   1.000
_cell.length_b   1.000
_cell.length_c   1.000
_cell.angle_alpha   90.00
_cell.angle_beta   90.00
_cell.angle_gamma   90.00
#
_symmetry.space_group_name_H-M   'P 1'
#
loop_
_entity.id
_entity.type
_entity.pdbx_description
1 polymer ?
#
loop_
_entity_poly.entity_id
_entity_poly.type
_entity_poly.pdbx_seq_one_letter_code
_entity_poly.pdbx_strand_id
1 'polypeptide(L)'
;MAEKSGNNTAGGQRKRSGWRISHFRRGADRKWYFSGQQPGEVVRMVVRKHWCFMVRPALPAIASALVLILLLWMSTILPGDPLIWWALCGVAFLVFLVFAVMFASRDLVAWWFESFIITNKRIINTRGLFQPTRKEVSNDKIEQVGIGFNSLLGHVFHYGTVYVYLDGGELIMEDVPNPKRVRDALHDISEDVKAKKSGAPKKEQPMPEDPVMAAVLEELSKGKEVPSLENADADLPPPPGEGERFRGPRRTFGGILRIPAGVRYSSGEYTVKYIQRSRYVLWRNLAIPFLILLLVLPVAFLSPASGIITPSIQVYWWFIMGMLVVGCLVAMLLIYMNYVDDLYILTNKRIIDINRHFVLLFERRVETEYSKIVNLKVQVSNLLERFLDVGNLYIETPGNNPDIVLRTVDDPFSLMDEIQGIKGFKDRYDKAKKENEEKEKMKLWFGTMFRQLEARTRGRGAPDLREKDILTAIAYAQECGFDVSVLAEEPDPGMGVPPGFVLRQEPPAGTLMEEGSTIGLVLSASGKAATLSKP
;
A
#
# COMPACT_ATOMS: atom_id res chain seq x y z
N MET A 1 7.24 34.38 -31.33
CA MET A 1 7.40 35.27 -30.16
C MET A 1 6.34 34.89 -29.13
N ALA A 2 6.80 34.34 -27.99
CA ALA A 2 6.06 34.05 -26.75
C ALA A 2 4.81 33.14 -26.80
N GLU A 3 5.03 31.83 -26.64
CA GLU A 3 4.01 30.87 -26.20
C GLU A 3 4.16 30.64 -24.70
N LYS A 4 3.10 30.93 -23.94
CA LYS A 4 3.03 30.82 -22.47
C LYS A 4 3.04 29.34 -22.05
N SER A 5 4.22 28.85 -21.67
CA SER A 5 4.35 27.66 -20.83
C SER A 5 3.91 27.99 -19.40
N GLY A 6 2.70 27.53 -19.04
CA GLY A 6 2.19 27.58 -17.68
C GLY A 6 2.86 26.52 -16.81
N ASN A 7 3.95 26.91 -16.18
CA ASN A 7 4.68 26.08 -15.23
C ASN A 7 3.85 25.94 -13.94
N ASN A 8 3.15 24.82 -13.76
CA ASN A 8 2.47 24.48 -12.51
C ASN A 8 3.52 24.04 -11.48
N THR A 9 4.11 25.02 -10.81
CA THR A 9 4.82 24.79 -9.54
C THR A 9 3.79 24.36 -8.51
N ALA A 10 3.72 23.06 -8.25
CA ALA A 10 3.03 22.49 -7.10
C ALA A 10 3.78 22.91 -5.83
N GLY A 11 3.57 24.16 -5.41
CA GLY A 11 4.02 24.66 -4.13
C GLY A 11 3.42 23.78 -3.03
N GLY A 12 4.30 23.12 -2.28
CA GLY A 12 3.95 22.33 -1.10
C GLY A 12 3.09 23.17 -0.17
N GLN A 13 1.78 22.94 -0.23
CA GLN A 13 0.86 23.50 0.76
C GLN A 13 1.22 22.87 2.10
N ARG A 14 1.97 23.61 2.92
CA ARG A 14 2.01 23.40 4.36
C ARG A 14 0.57 23.42 4.85
N LYS A 15 -0.03 22.25 5.02
CA LYS A 15 -1.30 22.08 5.72
C LYS A 15 -1.10 22.64 7.11
N ARG A 16 -1.63 23.84 7.36
CA ARG A 16 -1.75 24.39 8.70
C ARG A 16 -2.59 23.40 9.51
N SER A 17 -1.97 22.77 10.50
CA SER A 17 -2.62 21.92 11.49
C SER A 17 -3.51 22.78 12.39
N GLY A 18 -4.68 23.15 11.87
CA GLY A 18 -5.74 23.69 12.71
C GLY A 18 -6.27 22.59 13.62
N TRP A 19 -6.49 22.92 14.88
CA TRP A 19 -7.16 22.08 15.88
C TRP A 19 -8.39 21.37 15.29
N ARG A 20 -8.40 20.05 15.31
CA ARG A 20 -9.45 19.24 14.68
C ARG A 20 -9.96 18.14 15.61
N ILE A 21 -10.91 18.51 16.47
CA ILE A 21 -11.60 17.59 17.40
C ILE A 21 -12.52 16.59 16.65
N SER A 22 -12.91 16.91 15.40
CA SER A 22 -13.63 16.00 14.51
C SER A 22 -12.78 15.66 13.29
N HIS A 23 -12.44 14.37 13.15
CA HIS A 23 -11.71 13.85 11.99
C HIS A 23 -12.59 13.75 10.72
N PHE A 24 -13.84 14.21 10.77
CA PHE A 24 -14.83 14.14 9.68
C PHE A 24 -15.40 15.51 9.36
N ARG A 25 -15.27 15.94 8.11
CA ARG A 25 -15.89 17.16 7.62
C ARG A 25 -16.82 16.80 6.47
N ARG A 26 -18.06 17.28 6.54
CA ARG A 26 -18.92 17.33 5.37
C ARG A 26 -18.48 18.52 4.53
N GLY A 27 -17.99 18.26 3.32
CA GLY A 27 -17.60 19.31 2.38
C GLY A 27 -18.80 20.09 1.87
N ALA A 28 -18.54 21.20 1.18
CA ALA A 28 -19.59 21.99 0.52
C ALA A 28 -20.35 21.16 -0.54
N ASP A 29 -19.70 20.13 -1.08
CA ASP A 29 -20.21 19.13 -2.01
C ASP A 29 -21.09 18.04 -1.36
N ARG A 30 -21.41 18.17 -0.06
CA ARG A 30 -22.13 17.21 0.77
C ARG A 30 -21.44 15.85 0.94
N LYS A 31 -20.21 15.65 0.44
CA LYS A 31 -19.42 14.43 0.63
C LYS A 31 -18.66 14.48 1.95
N TRP A 32 -18.34 13.30 2.47
CA TRP A 32 -17.56 13.17 3.69
C TRP A 32 -16.07 13.11 3.36
N TYR A 33 -15.28 13.94 4.04
CA TYR A 33 -13.83 13.95 4.00
C TYR A 33 -13.28 13.59 5.38
N PHE A 34 -12.20 12.82 5.39
CA PHE A 34 -11.50 12.44 6.63
C PHE A 34 -9.98 12.63 6.49
N SER A 35 -9.28 12.70 7.63
CA SER A 35 -7.82 12.85 7.64
C SER A 35 -7.14 11.61 7.05
N GLY A 36 -6.24 11.80 6.10
CA GLY A 36 -5.49 10.72 5.43
C GLY A 36 -6.27 9.94 4.35
N GLN A 37 -7.32 10.54 3.79
CA GLN A 37 -8.01 10.02 2.60
C GLN A 37 -7.06 9.88 1.41
N GLN A 38 -7.04 8.71 0.77
CA GLN A 38 -6.19 8.44 -0.39
C GLN A 38 -6.68 9.18 -1.64
N PRO A 39 -5.81 9.47 -2.63
CA PRO A 39 -6.24 10.06 -3.90
C PRO A 39 -7.29 9.16 -4.60
N GLY A 40 -8.43 9.75 -4.97
CA GLY A 40 -9.57 9.05 -5.56
C GLY A 40 -10.40 8.18 -4.60
N GLU A 41 -10.15 8.24 -3.29
CA GLU A 41 -10.99 7.58 -2.28
C GLU A 41 -12.26 8.41 -2.02
N VAL A 42 -13.42 7.78 -2.07
CA VAL A 42 -14.73 8.42 -1.83
C VAL A 42 -15.49 7.63 -0.77
N VAL A 43 -16.03 8.35 0.23
CA VAL A 43 -16.87 7.76 1.28
C VAL A 43 -18.26 7.49 0.71
N ARG A 44 -18.66 6.22 0.66
CA ARG A 44 -19.97 5.79 0.16
C ARG A 44 -21.02 5.87 1.27
N MET A 45 -20.66 5.44 2.48
CA MET A 45 -21.57 5.47 3.62
C MET A 45 -20.83 5.57 4.96
N VAL A 46 -21.44 6.27 5.91
CA VAL A 46 -21.03 6.28 7.32
C VAL A 46 -22.15 5.63 8.11
N VAL A 47 -21.81 4.56 8.83
CA VAL A 47 -22.73 3.76 9.63
C VAL A 47 -22.36 3.92 11.10
N ARG A 48 -23.36 4.10 11.95
CA ARG A 48 -23.21 4.14 13.42
C ARG A 48 -24.12 3.10 14.05
N LYS A 49 -23.84 2.70 15.28
CA LYS A 49 -24.71 1.82 16.05
C LYS A 49 -26.11 2.43 16.19
N HIS A 50 -27.17 1.62 16.13
CA HIS A 50 -28.54 2.12 16.19
C HIS A 50 -28.85 2.78 17.56
N TRP A 51 -29.66 3.85 17.57
CA TRP A 51 -29.95 4.63 18.78
C TRP A 51 -30.74 3.83 19.84
N CYS A 52 -31.58 2.87 19.43
CA CYS A 52 -32.37 2.04 20.34
C CYS A 52 -31.51 1.27 21.36
N PHE A 53 -30.24 1.00 21.04
CA PHE A 53 -29.32 0.34 21.97
C PHE A 53 -28.94 1.23 23.16
N MET A 54 -29.10 2.55 23.04
CA MET A 54 -28.90 3.49 24.14
C MET A 54 -30.05 3.47 25.14
N VAL A 55 -31.23 2.95 24.76
CA VAL A 55 -32.41 2.93 25.64
C VAL A 55 -32.17 2.01 26.84
N ARG A 56 -31.57 0.83 26.63
CA ARG A 56 -31.28 -0.13 27.71
C ARG A 56 -30.34 0.47 28.78
N PRO A 57 -29.16 1.02 28.43
CA PRO A 57 -28.29 1.70 29.40
C PRO A 57 -28.92 2.97 29.98
N ALA A 58 -29.83 3.64 29.26
CA ALA A 58 -30.54 4.81 29.77
C ALA A 58 -31.64 4.48 30.79
N LEU A 59 -32.09 3.22 30.92
CA LEU A 59 -33.20 2.85 31.80
C LEU A 59 -33.04 3.33 33.26
N PRO A 60 -31.88 3.22 33.93
CA PRO A 60 -31.71 3.73 35.29
C PRO A 60 -31.82 5.26 35.37
N ALA A 61 -31.30 5.97 34.36
CA ALA A 61 -31.41 7.43 34.27
C ALA A 61 -32.87 7.86 33.99
N ILE A 62 -33.58 7.13 33.14
CA ILE A 62 -34.99 7.37 32.84
C ILE A 62 -35.86 7.05 34.07
N ALA A 63 -35.61 5.94 34.76
CA ALA A 63 -36.35 5.55 35.96
C ALA A 63 -36.15 6.55 37.10
N SER A 64 -34.92 7.00 37.35
CA SER A 64 -34.64 8.05 38.34
C SER A 64 -35.26 9.40 37.95
N ALA A 65 -35.27 9.74 36.66
CA ALA A 65 -36.00 10.92 36.18
C ALA A 65 -37.51 10.82 36.41
N LEU A 66 -38.12 9.65 36.15
CA LEU A 66 -39.54 9.43 36.40
C LEU A 66 -39.88 9.50 37.88
N VAL A 67 -39.03 8.95 38.76
CA VAL A 67 -39.19 9.07 40.22
C VAL A 67 -39.08 10.53 40.66
N LEU A 68 -38.13 11.30 40.12
CA LEU A 68 -38.02 12.73 40.39
C LEU A 68 -39.27 13.49 39.94
N ILE A 69 -39.77 13.24 38.73
CA ILE A 69 -40.99 13.87 38.21
C ILE A 69 -42.20 13.50 39.08
N LEU A 70 -42.32 12.24 39.50
CA LEU A 70 -43.38 11.77 40.37
C LEU A 70 -43.32 12.47 41.74
N LEU A 71 -42.14 12.59 42.35
CA LEU A 71 -41.95 13.28 43.63
C LEU A 71 -42.27 14.77 43.53
N LEU A 72 -41.84 15.43 42.44
CA LEU A 72 -42.18 16.83 42.17
C LEU A 72 -43.69 17.03 42.00
N TRP A 73 -44.36 16.10 41.31
CA TRP A 73 -45.81 16.15 41.14
C TRP A 73 -46.55 15.92 42.47
N MET A 74 -46.13 14.92 43.25
CA MET A 74 -46.71 14.60 44.56
C MET A 74 -46.56 15.73 45.58
N SER A 75 -45.44 16.47 45.52
CA SER A 75 -45.20 17.67 46.31
C SER A 75 -46.27 18.77 46.10
N THR A 76 -46.92 18.80 44.93
CA THR A 76 -47.97 19.80 44.62
C THR A 76 -49.37 19.40 45.09
N ILE A 77 -49.62 18.12 45.39
CA ILE A 77 -50.96 17.58 45.66
C ILE A 77 -51.12 17.16 47.11
N LEU A 78 -50.09 16.56 47.71
CA LEU A 78 -50.16 16.03 49.08
C LEU A 78 -49.75 17.10 50.11
N PRO A 79 -50.52 17.29 51.19
CA PRO A 79 -50.11 18.14 52.29
C PRO A 79 -48.91 17.51 53.02
N GLY A 80 -47.83 18.28 53.20
CA GLY A 80 -46.64 17.85 53.92
C GLY A 80 -45.66 19.00 54.14
N ASP A 81 -44.68 18.79 55.03
CA ASP A 81 -43.69 19.81 55.35
C ASP A 81 -42.84 20.16 54.12
N PRO A 82 -42.74 21.45 53.73
CA PRO A 82 -41.96 21.86 52.55
C PRO A 82 -40.50 21.40 52.63
N LEU A 83 -39.93 21.37 53.83
CA LEU A 83 -38.54 20.96 54.07
C LEU A 83 -38.30 19.49 53.68
N ILE A 84 -39.25 18.59 53.97
CA ILE A 84 -39.15 17.16 53.67
C ILE A 84 -39.27 16.93 52.16
N TRP A 85 -40.20 17.61 51.50
CA TRP A 85 -40.35 17.55 50.04
C TRP A 85 -39.11 18.05 49.31
N TRP A 86 -38.52 19.16 49.78
CA TRP A 86 -37.27 19.69 49.23
C TRP A 86 -36.10 18.73 49.42
N ALA A 87 -35.98 18.11 50.60
CA ALA A 87 -34.95 17.11 50.87
C ALA A 87 -35.11 15.87 49.96
N LEU A 88 -36.32 15.32 49.84
CA LEU A 88 -36.59 14.16 48.99
C LEU A 88 -36.35 14.45 47.50
N CYS A 89 -36.82 15.60 47.01
CA CYS A 89 -36.57 16.02 45.62
C CYS A 89 -35.08 16.28 45.38
N GLY A 90 -34.37 16.87 46.34
CA GLY A 90 -32.93 17.11 46.26
C GLY A 90 -32.13 15.80 46.17
N VAL A 91 -32.47 14.81 47.00
CA VAL A 91 -31.85 13.48 46.94
C VAL A 91 -32.17 12.78 45.61
N ALA A 92 -33.43 12.77 45.18
CA ALA A 92 -33.84 12.18 43.90
C ALA A 92 -33.13 12.86 42.70
N PHE A 93 -32.93 14.18 42.76
CA PHE A 93 -32.18 14.92 41.75
C PHE A 93 -30.70 14.55 41.72
N LEU A 94 -30.06 14.40 42.88
CA LEU A 94 -28.67 13.92 42.95
C LEU A 94 -28.52 12.50 42.39
N VAL A 95 -29.45 11.60 42.72
CA VAL A 95 -29.47 10.23 42.19
C VAL A 95 -29.63 10.25 40.67
N PHE A 96 -30.56 11.05 40.15
CA PHE A 96 -30.72 11.26 38.71
C PHE A 96 -29.44 11.79 38.06
N LEU A 97 -28.79 12.79 38.67
CA LEU A 97 -27.56 13.38 38.15
C LEU A 97 -26.42 12.36 38.08
N VAL A 98 -26.26 11.52 39.10
CA VAL A 98 -25.26 10.44 39.10
C VAL A 98 -25.52 9.46 37.94
N PHE A 99 -26.75 8.96 37.79
CA PHE A 99 -27.08 8.04 36.71
C PHE A 99 -26.97 8.69 35.32
N ALA A 100 -27.36 9.96 35.19
CA ALA A 100 -27.24 10.72 33.95
C ALA A 100 -25.77 10.93 33.56
N VAL A 101 -24.90 11.30 34.50
CA VAL A 101 -23.46 11.47 34.26
C VAL A 101 -22.80 10.14 33.93
N MET A 102 -23.15 9.05 34.63
CA MET A 102 -22.63 7.71 34.31
C MET A 102 -23.03 7.26 32.90
N PHE A 103 -24.31 7.39 32.54
CA PHE A 103 -24.81 7.08 31.21
C PHE A 103 -24.15 7.96 30.13
N ALA A 104 -24.06 9.27 30.39
CA ALA A 104 -23.44 10.20 29.46
C ALA A 104 -21.96 9.87 29.21
N SER A 105 -21.19 9.65 30.28
CA SER A 105 -19.74 9.42 30.18
C SER A 105 -19.37 8.07 29.60
N ARG A 106 -20.12 7.00 29.88
CA ARG A 106 -19.81 5.64 29.43
C ARG A 106 -20.49 5.27 28.12
N ASP A 107 -21.81 5.40 28.07
CA ASP A 107 -22.61 4.82 26.99
C ASP A 107 -22.86 5.81 25.85
N LEU A 108 -23.32 7.02 26.17
CA LEU A 108 -23.60 8.06 25.18
C LEU A 108 -22.33 8.44 24.41
N VAL A 109 -21.24 8.63 25.14
CA VAL A 109 -19.96 9.00 24.55
C VAL A 109 -19.35 7.85 23.74
N ALA A 110 -19.38 6.60 24.24
CA ALA A 110 -18.92 5.46 23.44
C ALA A 110 -19.72 5.33 22.13
N TRP A 111 -21.04 5.47 22.20
CA TRP A 111 -21.93 5.45 21.04
C TRP A 111 -21.65 6.60 20.05
N TRP A 112 -21.34 7.80 20.55
CA TRP A 112 -21.07 8.97 19.70
C TRP A 112 -19.78 8.85 18.88
N PHE A 113 -18.75 8.19 19.44
CA PHE A 113 -17.44 8.04 18.80
C PHE A 113 -17.25 6.71 18.07
N GLU A 114 -18.14 5.73 18.25
CA GLU A 114 -18.13 4.49 17.48
C GLU A 114 -18.77 4.70 16.10
N SER A 115 -17.98 4.53 15.04
CA SER A 115 -18.46 4.65 13.67
C SER A 115 -17.72 3.73 12.70
N PHE A 116 -18.47 3.20 11.74
CA PHE A 116 -17.97 2.45 10.61
C PHE A 116 -18.07 3.32 9.35
N ILE A 117 -16.97 3.44 8.63
CA ILE A 117 -16.91 4.24 7.40
C ILE A 117 -16.58 3.29 6.27
N ILE A 118 -17.49 3.24 5.30
CA ILE A 118 -17.37 2.39 4.13
C ILE A 118 -16.97 3.28 2.97
N THR A 119 -15.74 3.12 2.49
CA THR A 119 -15.21 3.81 1.31
C THR A 119 -15.15 2.86 0.11
N ASN A 120 -14.89 3.40 -1.08
CA ASN A 120 -14.67 2.60 -2.29
C ASN A 120 -13.40 1.74 -2.23
N LYS A 121 -12.48 1.97 -1.29
CA LYS A 121 -11.21 1.21 -1.17
C LYS A 121 -11.12 0.36 0.09
N ARG A 122 -11.71 0.81 1.21
CA ARG A 122 -11.58 0.14 2.51
C ARG A 122 -12.76 0.43 3.44
N ILE A 123 -12.89 -0.40 4.46
CA ILE A 123 -13.75 -0.21 5.62
C ILE A 123 -12.87 0.27 6.78
N ILE A 124 -13.25 1.40 7.38
CA ILE A 124 -12.56 1.99 8.53
C ILE A 124 -13.50 1.86 9.74
N ASN A 125 -13.03 1.19 10.79
CA ASN A 125 -13.71 1.10 12.07
C ASN A 125 -13.00 2.02 13.07
N THR A 126 -13.70 3.03 13.59
CA THR A 126 -13.22 3.95 14.61
C THR A 126 -14.00 3.72 15.89
N ARG A 127 -13.30 3.43 17.00
CA ARG A 127 -13.90 3.19 18.33
C ARG A 127 -13.13 3.91 19.43
N GLY A 128 -13.82 4.30 20.50
CA GLY A 128 -13.22 4.76 21.75
C GLY A 128 -13.09 6.29 21.87
N LEU A 129 -13.34 6.80 23.09
CA LEU A 129 -13.17 8.21 23.44
C LEU A 129 -11.74 8.50 23.89
N PHE A 130 -11.33 7.85 24.98
CA PHE A 130 -10.04 8.09 25.64
C PHE A 130 -8.91 7.39 24.92
N GLN A 131 -9.20 6.18 24.42
CA GLN A 131 -8.26 5.38 23.64
C GLN A 131 -8.81 5.10 22.25
N PRO A 132 -8.85 6.10 21.35
CA PRO A 132 -9.36 5.89 20.01
C PRO A 132 -8.50 4.83 19.30
N THR A 133 -9.18 3.77 18.88
CA THR A 133 -8.62 2.70 18.06
C THR A 133 -9.20 2.83 16.66
N ARG A 134 -8.33 2.88 15.66
CA ARG A 134 -8.72 2.81 14.24
C ARG A 134 -8.22 1.49 13.67
N LYS A 135 -9.13 0.69 13.14
CA LYS A 135 -8.84 -0.52 12.38
C LYS A 135 -9.30 -0.31 10.95
N GLU A 136 -8.50 -0.76 10.00
CA GLU A 136 -8.81 -0.61 8.58
C GLU A 136 -8.69 -1.94 7.86
N VAL A 137 -9.64 -2.18 6.98
CA VAL A 137 -9.73 -3.41 6.20
C VAL A 137 -9.92 -3.02 4.74
N SER A 138 -9.00 -3.43 3.87
CA SER A 138 -9.12 -3.20 2.43
C SER A 138 -10.30 -3.99 1.87
N ASN A 139 -11.08 -3.37 0.97
CA ASN A 139 -12.25 -4.02 0.35
C ASN A 139 -11.86 -5.23 -0.50
N ASP A 140 -10.61 -5.26 -0.97
CA ASP A 140 -10.03 -6.38 -1.72
C ASP A 140 -9.98 -7.71 -0.95
N LYS A 141 -10.02 -7.64 0.39
CA LYS A 141 -9.98 -8.81 1.27
C LYS A 141 -11.37 -9.35 1.59
N ILE A 142 -12.44 -8.70 1.14
CA ILE A 142 -13.82 -9.10 1.43
C ILE A 142 -14.19 -10.28 0.53
N GLU A 143 -14.51 -11.41 1.15
CA GLU A 143 -14.97 -12.61 0.44
C GLU A 143 -16.50 -12.64 0.37
N GLN A 144 -17.14 -12.53 1.53
CA GLN A 144 -18.59 -12.64 1.68
C GLN A 144 -19.13 -11.70 2.77
N VAL A 145 -20.36 -11.22 2.57
CA VAL A 145 -21.07 -10.39 3.55
C VAL A 145 -22.38 -11.06 3.97
N GLY A 146 -22.47 -11.45 5.25
CA GLY A 146 -23.64 -12.01 5.90
C GLY A 146 -24.42 -10.98 6.73
N ILE A 147 -25.70 -11.26 6.99
CA ILE A 147 -26.54 -10.47 7.91
C ILE A 147 -27.14 -11.44 8.93
N GLY A 148 -27.12 -11.06 10.21
CA GLY A 148 -27.83 -11.75 11.28
C GLY A 148 -28.83 -10.83 11.99
N PHE A 149 -30.02 -11.35 12.29
CA PHE A 149 -31.02 -10.69 13.12
C PHE A 149 -31.16 -11.45 14.44
N ASN A 150 -30.64 -10.90 15.52
CA ASN A 150 -30.62 -11.57 16.82
C ASN A 150 -31.94 -11.42 17.61
N SER A 151 -32.90 -10.63 17.14
CA SER A 151 -34.12 -10.31 17.89
C SER A 151 -35.29 -9.91 16.99
N LEU A 152 -36.52 -10.23 17.40
CA LEU A 152 -37.77 -9.80 16.73
C LEU A 152 -37.87 -8.26 16.64
N LEU A 153 -37.40 -7.55 17.67
CA LEU A 153 -37.29 -6.09 17.66
C LEU A 153 -36.34 -5.57 16.57
N GLY A 154 -35.34 -6.35 16.16
CA GLY A 154 -34.44 -6.00 15.07
C GLY A 154 -35.13 -5.95 13.71
N HIS A 155 -36.16 -6.77 13.49
CA HIS A 155 -36.98 -6.69 12.28
C HIS A 155 -37.88 -5.45 12.28
N VAL A 156 -38.48 -5.11 13.43
CA VAL A 156 -39.39 -3.95 13.55
C VAL A 156 -38.61 -2.64 13.40
N PHE A 157 -37.52 -2.50 14.14
CA PHE A 157 -36.69 -1.28 14.14
C PHE A 157 -35.59 -1.32 13.06
N HIS A 158 -35.60 -2.33 12.19
CA HIS A 158 -34.66 -2.49 11.07
C HIS A 158 -33.19 -2.41 11.47
N TYR A 159 -32.81 -2.94 12.64
CA TYR A 159 -31.41 -3.06 13.04
C TYR A 159 -30.97 -4.53 13.02
N GLY A 160 -29.70 -4.76 12.73
CA GLY A 160 -29.13 -6.10 12.74
C GLY A 160 -27.61 -6.08 12.67
N THR A 161 -27.01 -7.25 12.76
CA THR A 161 -25.55 -7.42 12.73
C THR A 161 -25.12 -7.78 11.31
N VAL A 162 -24.07 -7.13 10.81
CA VAL A 162 -23.47 -7.45 9.51
C VAL A 162 -22.15 -8.17 9.77
N TYR A 163 -22.01 -9.38 9.24
CA TYR A 163 -20.80 -10.20 9.30
C TYR A 163 -20.03 -10.04 8.00
N VAL A 164 -18.84 -9.48 8.04
CA VAL A 164 -17.96 -9.35 6.88
C VAL A 164 -16.85 -10.40 7.02
N TYR A 165 -16.90 -11.43 6.19
CA TYR A 165 -15.88 -12.48 6.14
C TYR A 165 -14.73 -12.05 5.24
N LEU A 166 -13.51 -12.11 5.78
CA LEU A 166 -12.29 -11.62 5.15
C LEU A 166 -11.28 -12.75 4.98
N ASP A 167 -10.40 -12.62 4.00
CA ASP A 167 -9.21 -13.45 3.89
C ASP A 167 -8.28 -13.19 5.10
N GLY A 168 -8.35 -14.07 6.10
CA GLY A 168 -7.60 -14.00 7.35
C GLY A 168 -8.35 -13.46 8.58
N GLY A 169 -9.68 -13.34 8.55
CA GLY A 169 -10.47 -13.03 9.75
C GLY A 169 -11.94 -12.65 9.49
N GLU A 170 -12.65 -12.21 10.53
CA GLU A 170 -14.00 -11.66 10.40
C GLU A 170 -14.09 -10.24 10.98
N LEU A 171 -14.87 -9.38 10.34
CA LEU A 171 -15.24 -8.07 10.85
C LEU A 171 -16.73 -8.05 11.13
N ILE A 172 -17.08 -7.94 12.42
CA ILE A 172 -18.46 -7.89 12.89
C ILE A 172 -18.86 -6.43 13.09
N MET A 173 -19.88 -5.99 12.34
CA MET A 173 -20.56 -4.73 12.57
C MET A 173 -21.85 -4.99 13.33
N GLU A 174 -21.81 -4.81 14.63
CA GLU A 174 -22.95 -5.05 15.52
C GLU A 174 -24.00 -3.95 15.37
N ASP A 175 -25.28 -4.34 15.42
CA ASP A 175 -26.39 -3.43 15.74
C ASP A 175 -26.52 -2.23 14.77
N VAL A 176 -26.28 -2.50 13.49
CA VAL A 176 -26.28 -1.53 12.41
C VAL A 176 -27.71 -1.18 11.96
N PRO A 177 -28.03 0.12 11.75
CA PRO A 177 -29.29 0.53 11.13
C PRO A 177 -29.35 0.08 9.67
N ASN A 178 -30.46 -0.51 9.26
CA ASN A 178 -30.71 -1.02 7.91
C ASN A 178 -29.58 -1.93 7.38
N PRO A 179 -29.36 -3.11 7.98
CA PRO A 179 -28.23 -3.99 7.62
C PRO A 179 -28.28 -4.45 6.16
N LYS A 180 -29.48 -4.54 5.55
CA LYS A 180 -29.64 -4.85 4.12
C LYS A 180 -28.91 -3.83 3.24
N ARG A 181 -29.16 -2.53 3.46
CA ARG A 181 -28.51 -1.44 2.72
C ARG A 181 -26.98 -1.45 2.88
N VAL A 182 -26.50 -1.82 4.06
CA VAL A 182 -25.07 -1.94 4.33
C VAL A 182 -24.46 -3.13 3.58
N ARG A 183 -25.13 -4.28 3.60
CA ARG A 183 -24.71 -5.44 2.82
C ARG A 183 -24.69 -5.14 1.32
N ASP A 184 -25.76 -4.57 0.77
CA ASP A 184 -25.86 -4.28 -0.66
C ASP A 184 -24.75 -3.31 -1.08
N ALA A 185 -24.50 -2.25 -0.30
CA ALA A 185 -23.39 -1.33 -0.54
C ALA A 185 -22.01 -2.01 -0.51
N LEU A 186 -21.78 -2.95 0.41
CA LEU A 186 -20.53 -3.71 0.48
C LEU A 186 -20.41 -4.71 -0.68
N HIS A 187 -21.51 -5.32 -1.09
CA HIS A 187 -21.55 -6.22 -2.23
C HIS A 187 -21.21 -5.49 -3.53
N ASP A 188 -21.86 -4.36 -3.80
CA ASP A 188 -21.57 -3.48 -4.95
C ASP A 188 -20.08 -3.12 -5.01
N ILE A 189 -19.50 -2.75 -3.86
CA ILE A 189 -18.08 -2.41 -3.76
C ILE A 189 -17.20 -3.64 -4.03
N SER A 190 -17.57 -4.81 -3.53
CA SER A 190 -16.84 -6.05 -3.80
C SER A 190 -16.88 -6.42 -5.29
N GLU A 191 -18.01 -6.17 -5.97
CA GLU A 191 -18.18 -6.39 -7.40
C GLU A 191 -17.39 -5.38 -8.23
N ASP A 192 -17.43 -4.10 -7.87
CA ASP A 192 -16.62 -3.04 -8.50
C ASP A 192 -15.12 -3.35 -8.39
N VAL A 193 -14.68 -3.85 -7.24
CA VAL A 193 -13.29 -4.27 -7.01
C VAL A 193 -12.94 -5.51 -7.84
N LYS A 194 -13.82 -6.52 -7.87
CA LYS A 194 -13.64 -7.72 -8.70
C LYS A 194 -13.62 -7.37 -10.19
N ALA A 195 -14.50 -6.48 -10.65
CA ALA A 195 -14.58 -5.97 -12.02
C ALA A 195 -13.31 -5.19 -12.41
N LYS A 196 -12.75 -4.39 -11.50
CA LYS A 196 -11.45 -3.72 -11.73
C LYS A 196 -10.29 -4.71 -11.73
N LYS A 197 -10.36 -5.80 -10.96
CA LYS A 197 -9.35 -6.87 -10.98
C LYS A 197 -9.45 -7.74 -12.24
N SER A 198 -10.66 -8.06 -12.70
CA SER A 198 -10.91 -8.84 -13.92
C SER A 198 -10.80 -8.02 -15.21
N GLY A 199 -10.91 -6.68 -15.13
CA GLY A 199 -10.66 -5.73 -16.21
C GLY A 199 -9.18 -5.41 -16.45
N ALA A 200 -8.24 -6.07 -15.77
CA ALA A 200 -6.86 -6.12 -16.26
C ALA A 200 -6.87 -6.91 -17.59
N PRO A 201 -6.21 -6.40 -18.65
CA PRO A 201 -6.51 -6.80 -20.02
C PRO A 201 -6.29 -8.30 -20.19
N LYS A 202 -7.39 -9.01 -20.45
CA LYS A 202 -7.35 -10.32 -21.07
C LYS A 202 -6.71 -10.08 -22.43
N LYS A 203 -5.39 -10.29 -22.52
CA LYS A 203 -4.63 -10.18 -23.77
C LYS A 203 -5.39 -10.97 -24.83
N GLU A 204 -5.95 -10.25 -25.79
CA GLU A 204 -6.59 -10.83 -26.96
C GLU A 204 -5.57 -11.75 -27.65
N GLN A 205 -6.03 -12.96 -27.96
CA GLN A 205 -5.27 -13.87 -28.79
C GLN A 205 -5.32 -13.38 -30.24
N PRO A 206 -4.22 -13.55 -31.00
CA PRO A 206 -3.97 -12.80 -32.22
C PRO A 206 -4.68 -13.42 -33.43
N MET A 207 -5.02 -12.58 -34.41
CA MET A 207 -5.12 -12.97 -35.82
C MET A 207 -3.99 -12.25 -36.59
N PRO A 208 -3.18 -12.95 -37.38
CA PRO A 208 -2.12 -12.33 -38.18
C PRO A 208 -2.54 -12.11 -39.64
N GLU A 209 -2.00 -11.05 -40.25
CA GLU A 209 -1.50 -10.96 -41.64
C GLU A 209 -0.92 -9.53 -41.85
N ASP A 210 0.36 -9.43 -42.23
CA ASP A 210 1.08 -8.21 -42.66
C ASP A 210 1.35 -7.13 -41.56
N PRO A 211 1.93 -5.92 -41.86
CA PRO A 211 2.94 -5.11 -41.11
C PRO A 211 2.72 -4.79 -39.61
N VAL A 212 1.61 -5.25 -39.08
CA VAL A 212 1.24 -5.41 -37.67
C VAL A 212 2.31 -6.16 -36.85
N MET A 213 3.07 -7.10 -37.41
CA MET A 213 4.07 -7.87 -36.64
C MET A 213 5.24 -7.03 -36.09
N ALA A 214 5.66 -5.99 -36.83
CA ALA A 214 6.67 -5.04 -36.36
C ALA A 214 6.10 -4.10 -35.28
N ALA A 215 4.85 -3.66 -35.44
CA ALA A 215 4.12 -2.86 -34.46
C ALA A 215 3.83 -3.66 -33.17
N VAL A 216 3.53 -4.95 -33.27
CA VAL A 216 3.36 -5.87 -32.14
C VAL A 216 4.67 -6.06 -31.39
N LEU A 217 5.81 -6.12 -32.08
CA LEU A 217 7.12 -6.18 -31.42
C LEU A 217 7.44 -4.88 -30.67
N GLU A 218 7.07 -3.72 -31.23
CA GLU A 218 7.22 -2.41 -30.60
C GLU A 218 6.24 -2.24 -29.41
N GLU A 219 5.01 -2.70 -29.53
CA GLU A 219 3.97 -2.66 -28.49
C GLU A 219 4.24 -3.64 -27.34
N LEU A 220 4.82 -4.81 -27.65
CA LEU A 220 5.38 -5.74 -26.66
C LEU A 220 6.64 -5.18 -25.98
N SER A 221 7.41 -4.32 -26.67
CA SER A 221 8.63 -3.70 -26.12
C SER A 221 8.35 -2.51 -25.20
N LYS A 222 7.18 -1.87 -25.30
CA LYS A 222 6.73 -0.84 -24.35
C LYS A 222 6.37 -1.51 -23.02
N GLY A 223 7.40 -1.67 -22.18
CA GLY A 223 7.26 -2.07 -20.78
C GLY A 223 6.30 -1.13 -20.08
N LYS A 224 5.43 -1.69 -19.24
CA LYS A 224 4.50 -0.87 -18.46
C LYS A 224 5.34 0.04 -17.55
N GLU A 225 5.08 1.34 -17.61
CA GLU A 225 5.78 2.32 -16.78
C GLU A 225 5.65 1.91 -15.32
N VAL A 226 6.80 1.67 -14.70
CA VAL A 226 6.86 1.26 -13.31
C VAL A 226 6.64 2.53 -12.49
N PRO A 227 5.54 2.62 -11.72
CA PRO A 227 5.34 3.78 -10.88
C PRO A 227 6.54 3.87 -9.93
N SER A 228 7.05 5.08 -9.66
CA SER A 228 8.09 5.36 -8.66
C SER A 228 7.50 6.16 -7.50
N LEU A 229 7.89 5.86 -6.25
CA LEU A 229 7.62 6.72 -5.11
C LEU A 229 8.59 7.91 -5.13
N GLU A 230 8.24 8.94 -4.38
CA GLU A 230 9.11 10.08 -4.11
C GLU A 230 10.29 9.63 -3.23
N ASN A 231 11.50 10.02 -3.62
CA ASN A 231 12.73 9.69 -2.91
C ASN A 231 13.06 10.84 -1.94
N ALA A 232 12.97 10.62 -0.63
CA ALA A 232 13.31 11.64 0.37
C ALA A 232 14.79 12.04 0.36
N ASP A 233 15.66 11.18 -0.18
CA ASP A 233 17.11 11.41 -0.26
C ASP A 233 17.59 11.95 -1.61
N ALA A 234 16.68 12.20 -2.56
CA ALA A 234 17.05 12.64 -3.92
C ALA A 234 17.87 13.95 -3.92
N ASP A 235 17.48 14.90 -3.08
CA ASP A 235 18.09 16.22 -3.00
C ASP A 235 19.34 16.28 -2.10
N LEU A 236 19.65 15.19 -1.38
CA LEU A 236 20.77 15.15 -0.44
C LEU A 236 22.07 14.72 -1.14
N PRO A 237 23.18 15.43 -0.91
CA PRO A 237 24.48 15.03 -1.46
C PRO A 237 24.91 13.67 -0.89
N PRO A 238 25.62 12.84 -1.68
CA PRO A 238 26.20 11.61 -1.16
C PRO A 238 27.25 11.92 -0.07
N PRO A 239 27.40 11.04 0.94
CA PRO A 239 28.39 11.24 1.99
C PRO A 239 29.83 11.27 1.43
N PRO A 240 30.74 12.04 2.03
CA PRO A 240 32.13 12.16 1.55
C PRO A 240 32.87 10.81 1.64
N GLY A 241 33.57 10.42 0.56
CA GLY A 241 34.46 9.25 0.55
C GLY A 241 33.81 7.92 0.13
N GLU A 242 32.48 7.86 0.07
CA GLU A 242 31.73 6.71 -0.45
C GLU A 242 30.88 7.20 -1.62
N GLY A 243 31.33 6.95 -2.86
CA GLY A 243 30.59 7.32 -4.08
C GLY A 243 29.24 6.58 -4.22
N GLU A 244 28.84 6.21 -5.44
CA GLU A 244 27.59 5.47 -5.72
C GLU A 244 27.48 4.08 -5.04
N ARG A 245 28.53 3.66 -4.31
CA ARG A 245 28.57 2.43 -3.51
C ARG A 245 27.80 2.55 -2.20
N PHE A 246 27.63 3.75 -1.64
CA PHE A 246 26.83 3.93 -0.43
C PHE A 246 25.34 3.86 -0.75
N ARG A 247 24.77 2.67 -0.55
CA ARG A 247 23.33 2.42 -0.63
C ARG A 247 22.78 2.49 0.78
N GLY A 248 22.61 3.68 1.33
CA GLY A 248 22.10 3.87 2.70
C GLY A 248 21.41 5.22 2.84
N PRO A 249 20.81 5.50 4.00
CA PRO A 249 20.17 6.78 4.27
C PRO A 249 21.21 7.89 4.18
N ARG A 250 20.96 8.89 3.33
CA ARG A 250 21.90 10.01 3.13
C ARG A 250 21.83 11.03 4.25
N ARG A 251 20.70 11.09 4.96
CA ARG A 251 20.48 12.02 6.05
C ARG A 251 21.20 11.56 7.32
N THR A 252 21.91 12.48 7.96
CA THR A 252 22.50 12.28 9.29
C THR A 252 21.52 12.69 10.39
N PHE A 253 21.58 11.97 11.51
CA PHE A 253 20.71 12.14 12.69
C PHE A 253 21.56 12.45 13.94
N GLY A 254 20.95 12.66 15.11
CA GLY A 254 21.70 13.02 16.33
C GLY A 254 22.08 14.51 16.47
N GLY A 255 21.39 15.39 15.73
CA GLY A 255 21.46 16.84 15.93
C GLY A 255 22.86 17.41 15.69
N ILE A 256 23.55 17.78 16.78
CA ILE A 256 24.90 18.35 16.73
C ILE A 256 25.93 17.28 16.30
N LEU A 257 25.72 16.01 16.66
CA LEU A 257 26.69 14.94 16.38
C LEU A 257 26.63 14.41 14.94
N ARG A 258 25.58 14.73 14.16
CA ARG A 258 25.40 14.32 12.75
C ARG A 258 25.82 12.86 12.47
N ILE A 259 25.33 11.94 13.28
CA ILE A 259 25.65 10.52 13.23
C ILE A 259 24.94 9.89 12.01
N PRO A 260 25.66 9.17 11.14
CA PRO A 260 25.04 8.43 10.05
C PRO A 260 24.23 7.24 10.60
N ALA A 261 23.09 6.96 9.96
CA ALA A 261 22.38 5.71 10.18
C ALA A 261 23.09 4.61 9.36
N GLY A 262 23.76 3.69 10.04
CA GLY A 262 24.54 2.59 9.42
C GLY A 262 23.66 1.50 8.82
N VAL A 263 22.76 1.86 7.89
CA VAL A 263 21.83 0.95 7.23
C VAL A 263 22.29 0.72 5.79
N ARG A 264 22.37 -0.54 5.38
CA ARG A 264 22.66 -0.92 3.99
C ARG A 264 21.36 -1.29 3.29
N TYR A 265 21.10 -0.62 2.18
CA TYR A 265 19.98 -0.81 1.28
C TYR A 265 20.28 -1.90 0.25
N SER A 266 19.23 -2.67 -0.04
CA SER A 266 19.20 -3.62 -1.15
C SER A 266 19.26 -2.89 -2.50
N SER A 267 19.57 -3.60 -3.58
CA SER A 267 19.57 -3.01 -4.93
C SER A 267 18.21 -2.39 -5.27
N GLY A 268 18.20 -1.11 -5.65
CA GLY A 268 16.97 -0.34 -5.95
C GLY A 268 16.12 0.02 -4.73
N GLU A 269 16.65 -0.11 -3.50
CA GLU A 269 15.99 0.39 -2.29
C GLU A 269 16.38 1.85 -2.03
N TYR A 270 15.38 2.67 -1.72
CA TYR A 270 15.54 4.08 -1.39
C TYR A 270 14.59 4.49 -0.27
N THR A 271 14.91 5.60 0.38
CA THR A 271 14.11 6.16 1.47
C THR A 271 12.92 6.94 0.91
N VAL A 272 11.72 6.59 1.39
CA VAL A 272 10.49 7.33 1.10
C VAL A 272 10.29 8.43 2.13
N LYS A 273 10.51 8.12 3.42
CA LYS A 273 10.30 9.10 4.50
C LYS A 273 11.02 8.74 5.79
N TYR A 274 11.43 9.77 6.51
CA TYR A 274 11.93 9.67 7.87
C TYR A 274 10.87 10.13 8.87
N ILE A 275 10.67 9.36 9.92
CA ILE A 275 9.73 9.65 11.00
C ILE A 275 10.51 9.69 12.30
N GLN A 276 10.26 10.71 13.10
CA GLN A 276 10.78 10.84 14.47
C GLN A 276 9.63 10.72 15.47
N ARG A 277 9.97 10.49 16.74
CA ARG A 277 8.98 10.62 17.82
C ARG A 277 8.45 12.05 17.90
N SER A 278 7.22 12.20 18.39
CA SER A 278 6.58 13.51 18.52
C SER A 278 7.36 14.43 19.46
N ARG A 279 7.42 15.72 19.11
CA ARG A 279 7.99 16.78 19.98
C ARG A 279 7.35 16.81 21.36
N TYR A 280 6.10 16.35 21.49
CA TYR A 280 5.41 16.21 22.77
C TYR A 280 6.21 15.33 23.76
N VAL A 281 6.82 14.24 23.28
CA VAL A 281 7.63 13.35 24.12
C VAL A 281 8.83 14.08 24.70
N LEU A 282 9.49 14.90 23.87
CA LEU A 282 10.63 15.71 24.30
C LEU A 282 10.20 16.68 25.40
N TRP A 283 9.16 17.47 25.18
CA TRP A 283 8.68 18.45 26.16
C TRP A 283 8.20 17.80 27.46
N ARG A 284 7.45 16.69 27.38
CA ARG A 284 6.98 15.96 28.56
C ARG A 284 8.14 15.44 29.41
N ASN A 285 9.15 14.84 28.78
CA ASN A 285 10.29 14.26 29.50
C ASN A 285 11.26 15.35 29.98
N LEU A 286 11.40 16.45 29.25
CA LEU A 286 12.23 17.60 29.62
C LEU A 286 11.59 18.46 30.71
N ALA A 287 10.26 18.44 30.86
CA ALA A 287 9.55 19.22 31.86
C ALA A 287 9.98 18.88 33.29
N ILE A 288 10.24 17.61 33.61
CA ILE A 288 10.65 17.19 34.96
C ILE A 288 12.01 17.79 35.36
N PRO A 289 13.12 17.56 34.63
CA PRO A 289 14.42 18.16 34.97
C PRO A 289 14.39 19.68 34.85
N PHE A 290 13.59 20.24 33.95
CA PHE A 290 13.42 21.69 33.83
C PHE A 290 12.70 22.29 35.07
N LEU A 291 11.65 21.64 35.58
CA LEU A 291 10.97 22.07 36.81
C LEU A 291 11.88 21.92 38.04
N ILE A 292 12.67 20.85 38.11
CA ILE A 292 13.69 20.69 39.15
C ILE A 292 14.72 21.82 39.07
N LEU A 293 15.23 22.13 37.88
CA LEU A 293 16.16 23.24 37.67
C LEU A 293 15.54 24.58 38.08
N LEU A 294 14.27 24.82 37.70
CA LEU A 294 13.52 26.02 38.05
C LEU A 294 13.31 26.17 39.57
N LEU A 295 13.24 25.05 40.31
CA LEU A 295 13.14 25.06 41.77
C LEU A 295 14.51 25.19 42.45
N VAL A 296 15.53 24.51 41.93
CA VAL A 296 16.87 24.45 42.51
C VAL A 296 17.61 25.78 42.36
N LEU A 297 17.49 26.47 41.21
CA LEU A 297 18.16 27.74 40.97
C LEU A 297 17.77 28.80 42.01
N PRO A 298 16.48 29.14 42.23
CA PRO A 298 16.09 30.10 43.27
C PRO A 298 16.55 29.68 44.67
N VAL A 299 16.41 28.40 45.04
CA VAL A 299 16.84 27.93 46.37
C VAL A 299 18.36 28.09 46.53
N ALA A 300 19.14 27.80 45.48
CA ALA A 300 20.59 27.93 45.51
C ALA A 300 21.05 29.38 45.75
N PHE A 301 20.38 30.36 45.14
CA PHE A 301 20.71 31.79 45.26
C PHE A 301 20.05 32.47 46.47
N LEU A 302 18.81 32.14 46.81
CA LEU A 302 18.05 32.78 47.90
C LEU A 302 18.51 32.33 49.28
N SER A 303 18.86 31.05 49.46
CA SER A 303 19.19 30.50 50.79
C SER A 303 20.46 31.13 51.43
N PRO A 304 21.55 31.40 50.68
CA PRO A 304 22.66 32.20 51.17
C PRO A 304 22.29 33.68 51.37
N ALA A 305 21.45 34.24 50.50
CA ALA A 305 21.05 35.65 50.57
C ALA A 305 20.15 35.99 51.78
N SER A 306 19.34 35.03 52.23
CA SER A 306 18.48 35.16 53.42
C SER A 306 19.22 34.93 54.74
N GLY A 307 20.51 34.62 54.72
CA GLY A 307 21.32 34.39 55.93
C GLY A 307 21.00 33.09 56.68
N ILE A 308 20.22 32.18 56.07
CA ILE A 308 19.85 30.88 56.66
C ILE A 308 21.07 29.96 56.70
N ILE A 309 22.00 30.12 55.76
CA ILE A 309 23.23 29.32 55.65
C ILE A 309 24.39 30.11 56.28
N THR A 310 25.00 29.53 57.31
CA THR A 310 26.21 30.06 57.95
C THR A 310 27.39 30.08 56.95
N PRO A 311 28.27 31.11 56.97
CA PRO A 311 29.41 31.22 56.04
C PRO A 311 30.31 29.98 55.97
N SER A 312 30.45 29.24 57.07
CA SER A 312 31.24 28.00 57.14
C SER A 312 30.71 26.86 56.25
N ILE A 313 29.40 26.84 55.96
CA ILE A 313 28.74 25.77 55.18
C ILE A 313 28.51 26.20 53.72
N GLN A 314 28.68 27.49 53.41
CA GLN A 314 28.38 28.08 52.11
C GLN A 314 29.15 27.41 50.95
N VAL A 315 30.41 27.01 51.15
CA VAL A 315 31.21 26.31 50.13
C VAL A 315 30.59 24.96 49.76
N TYR A 316 30.19 24.17 50.76
CA TYR A 316 29.54 22.87 50.54
C TYR A 316 28.17 23.02 49.89
N TRP A 317 27.42 24.07 50.25
CA TRP A 317 26.13 24.38 49.62
C TRP A 317 26.26 24.64 48.11
N TRP A 318 27.18 25.52 47.71
CA TRP A 318 27.43 25.80 46.29
C TRP A 318 27.91 24.57 45.54
N PHE A 319 28.71 23.72 46.18
CA PHE A 319 29.16 22.46 45.58
C PHE A 319 27.99 21.50 45.34
N ILE A 320 27.14 21.27 46.34
CA ILE A 320 25.97 20.39 46.24
C ILE A 320 24.98 20.92 45.19
N MET A 321 24.66 22.21 45.25
CA MET A 321 23.74 22.84 44.30
C MET A 321 24.32 22.87 42.89
N GLY A 322 25.61 23.13 42.75
CA GLY A 322 26.33 23.06 41.47
C GLY A 322 26.27 21.67 40.86
N MET A 323 26.52 20.62 41.66
CA MET A 323 26.41 19.23 41.21
C MET A 323 24.98 18.89 40.77
N LEU A 324 23.97 19.38 41.49
CA LEU A 324 22.56 19.18 41.16
C LEU A 324 22.19 19.86 39.83
N VAL A 325 22.61 21.11 39.64
CA VAL A 325 22.41 21.86 38.39
C VAL A 325 23.09 21.17 37.22
N VAL A 326 24.36 20.77 37.36
CA VAL A 326 25.09 20.04 36.32
C VAL A 326 24.41 18.70 36.01
N GLY A 327 23.98 17.96 37.05
CA GLY A 327 23.23 16.72 36.89
C GLY A 327 21.93 16.91 36.09
N CYS A 328 21.18 17.98 36.35
CA CYS A 328 19.99 18.32 35.59
C CYS A 328 20.31 18.68 34.13
N LEU A 329 21.37 19.46 33.88
CA LEU A 329 21.81 19.81 32.52
C LEU A 329 22.23 18.57 31.72
N VAL A 330 23.00 17.67 32.34
CA VAL A 330 23.40 16.39 31.72
C VAL A 330 22.17 15.52 31.43
N ALA A 331 21.24 15.40 32.37
CA ALA A 331 20.00 14.66 32.16
C ALA A 331 19.18 15.23 30.99
N MET A 332 19.03 16.56 30.91
CA MET A 332 18.36 17.23 29.79
C MET A 332 19.05 16.96 28.45
N LEU A 333 20.39 17.02 28.42
CA LEU A 333 21.18 16.69 27.24
C LEU A 333 20.93 15.24 26.81
N LEU A 334 20.99 14.27 27.74
CA LEU A 334 20.76 12.85 27.44
C LEU A 334 19.34 12.58 26.93
N ILE A 335 18.32 13.23 27.51
CA ILE A 335 16.93 13.13 27.04
C ILE A 335 16.80 13.67 25.61
N TYR A 336 17.42 14.82 25.34
CA TYR A 336 17.44 15.42 24.01
C TYR A 336 18.13 14.50 22.99
N MET A 337 19.29 13.94 23.34
CA MET A 337 20.04 13.03 22.46
C MET A 337 19.23 11.78 22.12
N ASN A 338 18.67 11.10 23.13
CA ASN A 338 17.81 9.93 22.93
C ASN A 338 16.61 10.25 22.02
N TYR A 339 16.02 11.45 22.15
CA TYR A 339 14.91 11.88 21.30
C TYR A 339 15.32 12.09 19.83
N VAL A 340 16.49 12.67 19.57
CA VAL A 340 16.95 12.96 18.20
C VAL A 340 17.50 11.71 17.50
N ASP A 341 17.98 10.72 18.26
CA ASP A 341 18.54 9.48 17.75
C ASP A 341 17.47 8.40 17.45
N ASP A 342 16.35 8.39 18.19
CA ASP A 342 15.24 7.47 17.95
C ASP A 342 14.52 7.84 16.63
N LEU A 343 14.65 6.98 15.61
CA LEU A 343 14.15 7.25 14.27
C LEU A 343 13.56 6.00 13.60
N TYR A 344 12.53 6.24 12.78
CA TYR A 344 11.91 5.24 11.94
C TYR A 344 12.11 5.61 10.47
N ILE A 345 12.63 4.68 9.67
CA ILE A 345 12.87 4.86 8.24
C ILE A 345 11.85 4.04 7.47
N LEU A 346 11.05 4.71 6.63
CA LEU A 346 10.22 4.06 5.63
C LEU A 346 10.99 4.00 4.31
N THR A 347 11.37 2.79 3.89
CA THR A 347 11.93 2.56 2.55
C THR A 347 10.82 2.16 1.58
N ASN A 348 11.14 1.95 0.30
CA ASN A 348 10.19 1.39 -0.67
C ASN A 348 9.91 -0.11 -0.46
N LYS A 349 10.75 -0.82 0.31
CA LYS A 349 10.65 -2.29 0.50
C LYS A 349 10.27 -2.71 1.93
N ARG A 350 10.74 -1.98 2.94
CA ARG A 350 10.61 -2.32 4.36
C ARG A 350 10.54 -1.09 5.26
N ILE A 351 10.16 -1.33 6.51
CA ILE A 351 10.16 -0.39 7.61
C ILE A 351 11.32 -0.77 8.53
N ILE A 352 12.13 0.22 8.90
CA ILE A 352 13.31 0.06 9.74
C ILE A 352 13.12 0.91 11.00
N ASP A 353 13.07 0.26 12.14
CA ASP A 353 13.06 0.89 13.47
C ASP A 353 14.48 0.85 14.05
N ILE A 354 15.03 2.03 14.32
CA ILE A 354 16.34 2.20 14.94
C ILE A 354 16.12 2.92 16.28
N ASN A 355 16.26 2.17 17.37
CA ASN A 355 16.30 2.75 18.71
C ASN A 355 17.73 2.72 19.21
N ARG A 356 18.28 3.89 19.55
CA ARG A 356 19.63 4.02 20.11
C ARG A 356 19.52 4.51 21.54
N HIS A 357 19.99 3.70 22.48
CA HIS A 357 20.07 4.10 23.88
C HIS A 357 21.51 4.49 24.18
N PHE A 358 21.72 5.75 24.57
CA PHE A 358 23.04 6.35 24.78
C PHE A 358 23.94 6.30 23.54
N VAL A 359 23.75 7.23 22.59
CA VAL A 359 24.62 7.70 21.46
C VAL A 359 25.43 6.64 20.68
N LEU A 360 26.16 5.73 21.34
CA LEU A 360 27.03 4.69 20.80
C LEU A 360 27.03 3.32 21.54
N LEU A 361 26.41 3.20 22.73
CA LEU A 361 26.55 1.98 23.54
C LEU A 361 25.57 0.88 23.14
N PHE A 362 24.32 1.22 22.80
CA PHE A 362 23.29 0.24 22.48
C PHE A 362 22.45 0.69 21.28
N GLU A 363 22.57 -0.03 20.16
CA GLU A 363 21.66 0.09 19.01
C GLU A 363 20.78 -1.16 18.94
N ARG A 364 19.46 -0.98 19.04
CA ARG A 364 18.49 -2.03 18.74
C ARG A 364 17.84 -1.72 17.39
N ARG A 365 17.98 -2.64 16.45
CA ARG A 365 17.39 -2.56 15.12
C ARG A 365 16.33 -3.61 14.91
N VAL A 366 15.20 -3.19 14.37
CA VAL A 366 14.10 -4.07 13.96
C VAL A 366 13.69 -3.72 12.53
N GLU A 367 13.61 -4.71 11.65
CA GLU A 367 13.30 -4.53 10.23
C GLU A 367 12.13 -5.41 9.81
N THR A 368 11.12 -4.85 9.13
CA THR A 368 9.96 -5.60 8.63
C THR A 368 9.60 -5.19 7.20
N GLU A 369 9.38 -6.16 6.31
CA GLU A 369 8.96 -5.88 4.93
C GLU A 369 7.46 -5.59 4.82
N TYR A 370 7.05 -4.70 3.91
CA TYR A 370 5.62 -4.37 3.73
C TYR A 370 4.73 -5.57 3.36
N SER A 371 5.30 -6.58 2.69
CA SER A 371 4.62 -7.83 2.32
C SER A 371 4.24 -8.66 3.55
N LYS A 372 5.02 -8.54 4.64
CA LYS A 372 4.80 -9.25 5.90
C LYS A 372 3.90 -8.47 6.87
N ILE A 373 3.42 -7.28 6.53
CA ILE A 373 2.52 -6.52 7.41
C ILE A 373 1.11 -7.09 7.26
N VAL A 374 0.54 -7.63 8.34
CA VAL A 374 -0.82 -8.18 8.35
C VAL A 374 -1.80 -7.05 8.62
N ASN A 375 -1.67 -6.43 9.79
CA ASN A 375 -2.56 -5.38 10.27
C ASN A 375 -1.77 -4.18 10.77
N LEU A 376 -2.41 -3.02 10.64
CA LEU A 376 -1.97 -1.75 11.21
C LEU A 376 -3.04 -1.29 12.18
N LYS A 377 -2.66 -0.99 13.42
CA LYS A 377 -3.59 -0.54 14.45
C LYS A 377 -3.05 0.73 15.10
N VAL A 378 -3.82 1.80 15.02
CA VAL A 378 -3.51 3.04 15.75
C VAL A 378 -4.21 2.99 17.09
N GLN A 379 -3.49 3.29 18.16
CA GLN A 379 -4.02 3.49 19.50
C GLN A 379 -3.41 4.77 20.08
N VAL A 380 -4.27 5.72 20.43
CA VAL A 380 -3.89 6.91 21.19
C VAL A 380 -4.23 6.62 22.66
N SER A 381 -3.35 6.92 23.63
CA SER A 381 -3.59 6.48 25.02
C SER A 381 -4.25 7.55 25.87
N ASN A 382 -4.03 8.84 25.57
CA ASN A 382 -4.41 9.97 26.42
C ASN A 382 -5.28 11.01 25.68
N LEU A 383 -6.12 11.75 26.42
CA LEU A 383 -6.87 12.90 25.85
C LEU A 383 -5.95 13.99 25.32
N LEU A 384 -4.83 14.26 26.02
CA LEU A 384 -3.81 15.20 25.57
C LEU A 384 -3.11 14.73 24.29
N GLU A 385 -2.82 13.43 24.18
CA GLU A 385 -2.26 12.85 22.96
C GLU A 385 -3.25 12.97 21.80
N ARG A 386 -4.53 12.69 22.03
CA ARG A 386 -5.59 12.89 21.04
C ARG A 386 -5.70 14.35 20.60
N PHE A 387 -5.59 15.26 21.55
CA PHE A 387 -5.68 16.69 21.30
C PHE A 387 -4.46 17.24 20.53
N LEU A 388 -3.28 16.69 20.76
CA LEU A 388 -2.05 17.01 20.01
C LEU A 388 -1.91 16.20 18.71
N ASP A 389 -2.90 15.36 18.37
CA ASP A 389 -2.87 14.40 17.26
C ASP A 389 -1.63 13.47 17.29
N VAL A 390 -1.27 13.01 18.48
CA VAL A 390 -0.13 12.11 18.73
C VAL A 390 -0.64 10.72 19.15
N GLY A 391 0.02 9.65 18.74
CA GLY A 391 -0.37 8.30 19.19
C GLY A 391 0.62 7.20 18.83
N ASN A 392 0.27 5.96 19.20
CA ASN A 392 1.07 4.78 18.90
C ASN A 392 0.51 4.07 17.66
N LEU A 393 1.38 3.70 16.72
CA LEU A 393 1.04 2.83 15.59
C LEU A 393 1.67 1.46 15.80
N TYR A 394 0.80 0.45 15.94
CA TYR A 394 1.18 -0.95 16.05
C TYR A 394 1.15 -1.58 14.66
N ILE A 395 2.29 -2.16 14.27
CA ILE A 395 2.47 -2.89 13.03
C ILE A 395 2.57 -4.36 13.41
N GLU A 396 1.48 -5.09 13.15
CA GLU A 396 1.38 -6.52 13.46
C GLU A 396 1.97 -7.35 12.32
N THR A 397 2.92 -8.20 12.67
CA THR A 397 3.62 -9.10 11.75
C THR A 397 3.24 -10.55 12.07
N PRO A 398 3.07 -11.42 11.06
CA PRO A 398 2.70 -12.80 11.29
C PRO A 398 3.90 -13.60 11.82
N GLY A 399 3.60 -14.57 12.69
CA GLY A 399 4.56 -15.55 13.18
C GLY A 399 5.55 -14.97 14.19
N ASN A 400 6.82 -15.34 14.02
CA ASN A 400 7.90 -15.03 14.98
C ASN A 400 8.71 -13.77 14.60
N ASN A 401 8.21 -12.95 13.67
CA ASN A 401 8.88 -11.68 13.35
C ASN A 401 8.59 -10.65 14.45
N PRO A 402 9.57 -9.81 14.82
CA PRO A 402 9.36 -8.79 15.84
C PRO A 402 8.36 -7.72 15.38
N ASP A 403 7.30 -7.52 16.16
CA ASP A 403 6.35 -6.43 15.94
C ASP A 403 7.01 -5.08 16.11
N ILE A 404 6.70 -4.16 15.20
CA ILE A 404 7.17 -2.77 15.26
C ILE A 404 6.07 -1.91 15.88
N VAL A 405 6.43 -1.18 16.93
CA VAL A 405 5.55 -0.21 17.56
C VAL A 405 6.16 1.17 17.40
N LEU A 406 5.56 1.98 16.52
CA LEU A 406 5.93 3.38 16.40
C LEU A 406 5.31 4.13 17.58
N ARG A 407 6.14 4.51 18.55
CA ARG A 407 5.67 5.07 19.83
C ARG A 407 5.51 6.58 19.72
N THR A 408 4.32 7.07 20.05
CA THR A 408 4.01 8.49 20.25
C THR A 408 4.47 9.34 19.07
N VAL A 409 3.98 9.02 17.88
CA VAL A 409 4.29 9.68 16.62
C VAL A 409 3.25 10.75 16.31
N ASP A 410 3.67 11.82 15.64
CA ASP A 410 2.80 12.88 15.13
C ASP A 410 1.89 12.35 14.01
N ASP A 411 0.61 12.73 14.03
CA ASP A 411 -0.41 12.36 13.05
C ASP A 411 -0.45 10.85 12.71
N PRO A 412 -0.66 9.96 13.70
CA PRO A 412 -0.53 8.51 13.52
C PRO A 412 -1.51 7.95 12.48
N PHE A 413 -2.67 8.61 12.29
CA PHE A 413 -3.64 8.24 11.27
C PHE A 413 -3.15 8.51 9.86
N SER A 414 -2.58 9.70 9.61
CA SER A 414 -2.03 10.02 8.28
C SER A 414 -0.84 9.12 7.93
N LEU A 415 -0.06 8.74 8.95
CA LEU A 415 1.09 7.87 8.80
C LEU A 415 0.69 6.42 8.51
N MET A 416 -0.37 5.93 9.16
CA MET A 416 -1.01 4.66 8.82
C MET A 416 -1.45 4.64 7.35
N ASP A 417 -2.11 5.71 6.90
CA ASP A 417 -2.58 5.88 5.52
C ASP A 417 -1.42 5.90 4.51
N GLU A 418 -0.31 6.54 4.86
CA GLU A 418 0.92 6.58 4.07
C GLU A 418 1.60 5.22 3.97
N ILE A 419 1.74 4.48 5.07
CA ILE A 419 2.30 3.12 5.08
C ILE A 419 1.45 2.19 4.20
N GLN A 420 0.12 2.28 4.27
CA GLN A 420 -0.75 1.53 3.38
C GLN A 420 -0.60 1.96 1.92
N GLY A 421 -0.42 3.25 1.66
CA GLY A 421 -0.13 3.78 0.33
C GLY A 421 1.16 3.19 -0.25
N ILE A 422 2.23 3.11 0.55
CA ILE A 422 3.50 2.48 0.18
C ILE A 422 3.33 0.98 -0.05
N LYS A 423 2.60 0.28 0.83
CA LYS A 423 2.29 -1.15 0.65
C LYS A 423 1.55 -1.41 -0.66
N GLY A 424 0.46 -0.67 -0.92
CA GLY A 424 -0.32 -0.80 -2.16
C GLY A 424 0.45 -0.38 -3.41
N PHE A 425 1.43 0.52 -3.27
CA PHE A 425 2.36 0.85 -4.34
C PHE A 425 3.33 -0.31 -4.63
N LYS A 426 3.89 -0.93 -3.59
CA LYS A 426 4.78 -2.11 -3.73
C LYS A 426 4.07 -3.25 -4.44
N ASP A 427 2.80 -3.52 -4.10
CA ASP A 427 2.00 -4.55 -4.77
C ASP A 427 1.80 -4.23 -6.27
N ARG A 428 1.59 -2.95 -6.63
CA ARG A 428 1.50 -2.51 -8.03
C ARG A 428 2.82 -2.63 -8.76
N TYR A 429 3.93 -2.30 -8.10
CA TYR A 429 5.28 -2.44 -8.62
C TYR A 429 5.60 -3.91 -8.94
N ASP A 430 5.36 -4.80 -7.97
CA ASP A 430 5.61 -6.24 -8.14
C ASP A 430 4.74 -6.85 -9.25
N LYS A 431 3.49 -6.38 -9.39
CA LYS A 431 2.60 -6.79 -10.50
C LYS A 431 3.12 -6.29 -11.86
N ALA A 432 3.48 -5.01 -11.97
CA ALA A 432 4.03 -4.45 -13.21
C ALA A 432 5.34 -5.14 -13.60
N LYS A 433 6.19 -5.46 -12.63
CA LYS A 433 7.43 -6.21 -12.85
C LYS A 433 7.15 -7.61 -13.38
N LYS A 434 6.22 -8.36 -12.78
CA LYS A 434 5.81 -9.69 -13.27
C LYS A 434 5.24 -9.62 -14.69
N GLU A 435 4.39 -8.64 -14.98
CA GLU A 435 3.84 -8.42 -16.33
C GLU A 435 4.95 -8.16 -17.37
N ASN A 436 5.98 -7.37 -17.00
CA ASN A 436 7.13 -7.11 -17.85
C ASN A 436 8.01 -8.37 -18.04
N GLU A 437 8.29 -9.13 -16.97
CA GLU A 437 9.03 -10.40 -17.05
C GLU A 437 8.29 -11.45 -17.92
N GLU A 438 6.95 -11.50 -17.85
CA GLU A 438 6.13 -12.35 -18.71
C GLU A 438 6.20 -11.92 -20.18
N LYS A 439 6.13 -10.60 -20.45
CA LYS A 439 6.31 -10.06 -21.81
C LYS A 439 7.68 -10.43 -22.38
N GLU A 440 8.74 -10.35 -21.58
CA GLU A 440 10.08 -10.75 -22.01
C GLU A 440 10.17 -12.24 -22.34
N LYS A 441 9.60 -13.11 -21.50
CA LYS A 441 9.55 -14.56 -21.77
C LYS A 441 8.76 -14.87 -23.03
N MET A 442 7.63 -14.21 -23.24
CA MET A 442 6.84 -14.35 -24.46
C MET A 442 7.63 -13.91 -25.68
N LYS A 443 8.34 -12.77 -25.62
CA LYS A 443 9.21 -12.31 -26.70
C LYS A 443 10.28 -13.35 -27.03
N LEU A 444 10.91 -13.94 -26.01
CA LEU A 444 11.94 -14.96 -26.18
C LEU A 444 11.36 -16.22 -26.83
N TRP A 445 10.18 -16.66 -26.37
CA TRP A 445 9.47 -17.80 -26.94
C TRP A 445 9.06 -17.55 -28.39
N PHE A 446 8.46 -16.39 -28.71
CA PHE A 446 8.14 -16.01 -30.09
C PHE A 446 9.40 -16.01 -30.96
N GLY A 447 10.51 -15.44 -30.48
CA GLY A 447 11.78 -15.49 -31.20
C GLY A 447 12.27 -16.91 -31.48
N THR A 448 12.12 -17.83 -30.53
CA THR A 448 12.48 -19.24 -30.76
C THR A 448 11.55 -19.93 -31.77
N MET A 449 10.25 -19.65 -31.70
CA MET A 449 9.26 -20.22 -32.63
C MET A 449 9.45 -19.67 -34.05
N PHE A 450 9.69 -18.37 -34.19
CA PHE A 450 10.01 -17.76 -35.49
C PHE A 450 11.28 -18.36 -36.08
N ARG A 451 12.33 -18.54 -35.29
CA ARG A 451 13.57 -19.17 -35.74
C ARG A 451 13.36 -20.62 -36.20
N GLN A 452 12.51 -21.38 -35.50
CA GLN A 452 12.15 -22.74 -35.90
C GLN A 452 11.31 -22.76 -37.18
N LEU A 453 10.33 -21.84 -37.30
CA LEU A 453 9.52 -21.70 -38.50
C LEU A 453 10.37 -21.31 -39.70
N GLU A 454 11.24 -20.31 -39.57
CA GLU A 454 12.17 -19.87 -40.61
C GLU A 454 13.12 -20.99 -41.04
N ALA A 455 13.63 -21.78 -40.09
CA ALA A 455 14.43 -22.96 -40.42
C ALA A 455 13.65 -24.01 -41.23
N ARG A 456 12.33 -24.10 -41.00
CA ARG A 456 11.44 -25.04 -41.70
C ARG A 456 10.91 -24.50 -43.04
N THR A 457 10.77 -23.18 -43.19
CA THR A 457 10.30 -22.52 -44.41
C THR A 457 11.42 -22.15 -45.39
N ARG A 458 12.68 -22.47 -45.10
CA ARG A 458 13.75 -22.52 -46.13
C ARG A 458 13.58 -23.67 -47.14
N GLY A 459 12.35 -23.96 -47.54
CA GLY A 459 12.11 -24.69 -48.77
C GLY A 459 12.31 -23.72 -49.93
N ARG A 460 13.36 -23.89 -50.71
CA ARG A 460 13.50 -23.13 -51.98
C ARG A 460 12.52 -23.74 -52.98
N GLY A 461 11.92 -22.92 -53.84
CA GLY A 461 11.09 -23.42 -54.93
C GLY A 461 11.97 -24.14 -55.95
N ALA A 462 11.53 -25.32 -56.41
CA ALA A 462 12.23 -26.06 -57.46
C ALA A 462 12.40 -25.15 -58.70
N PRO A 463 13.64 -24.91 -59.18
CA PRO A 463 13.89 -24.08 -60.35
C PRO A 463 13.24 -24.70 -61.60
N ASP A 464 12.91 -23.86 -62.58
CA ASP A 464 12.46 -24.34 -63.89
C ASP A 464 13.69 -24.71 -64.75
N LEU A 465 13.81 -26.00 -65.04
CA LEU A 465 14.92 -26.62 -65.76
C LEU A 465 14.51 -27.10 -67.15
N ARG A 466 13.25 -26.87 -67.57
CA ARG A 466 12.75 -27.24 -68.91
C ARG A 466 13.52 -26.49 -70.00
N GLU A 467 13.70 -27.15 -71.15
CA GLU A 467 14.36 -26.59 -72.35
C GLU A 467 15.83 -26.15 -72.14
N LYS A 468 16.47 -26.57 -71.05
CA LYS A 468 17.90 -26.37 -70.82
C LYS A 468 18.70 -27.62 -71.16
N ASP A 469 19.95 -27.42 -71.57
CA ASP A 469 20.94 -28.49 -71.72
C ASP A 469 21.28 -29.09 -70.33
N ILE A 470 21.60 -30.40 -70.28
CA ILE A 470 21.84 -31.16 -69.04
C ILE A 470 22.89 -30.48 -68.16
N LEU A 471 24.00 -30.05 -68.74
CA LEU A 471 25.09 -29.40 -68.00
C LEU A 471 24.64 -28.06 -67.41
N THR A 472 23.83 -27.32 -68.18
CA THR A 472 23.26 -26.03 -67.74
C THR A 472 22.21 -26.24 -66.66
N ALA A 473 21.40 -27.30 -66.76
CA ALA A 473 20.39 -27.67 -65.78
C ALA A 473 21.01 -28.11 -64.45
N ILE A 474 22.09 -28.89 -64.48
CA ILE A 474 22.83 -29.32 -63.28
C ILE A 474 23.48 -28.12 -62.60
N ALA A 475 24.17 -27.25 -63.34
CA ALA A 475 24.80 -26.06 -62.78
C ALA A 475 23.77 -25.14 -62.11
N TYR A 476 22.63 -24.93 -62.76
CA TYR A 476 21.56 -24.07 -62.23
C TYR A 476 20.86 -24.68 -61.01
N ALA A 477 20.66 -26.01 -60.98
CA ALA A 477 20.12 -26.72 -59.83
C ALA A 477 21.08 -26.70 -58.63
N GLN A 478 22.39 -26.86 -58.85
CA GLN A 478 23.41 -26.79 -57.79
C GLN A 478 23.56 -25.37 -57.23
N GLU A 479 23.49 -24.32 -58.06
CA GLU A 479 23.43 -22.93 -57.60
C GLU A 479 22.20 -22.67 -56.71
N CYS A 480 21.09 -23.33 -57.01
CA CYS A 480 19.87 -23.28 -56.20
C CYS A 480 19.93 -24.17 -54.94
N GLY A 481 20.90 -25.09 -54.83
CA GLY A 481 21.08 -26.00 -53.68
C GLY A 481 20.37 -27.35 -53.81
N PHE A 482 20.09 -27.81 -55.04
CA PHE A 482 19.43 -29.08 -55.34
C PHE A 482 20.36 -30.03 -56.12
N ASP A 483 20.22 -31.34 -55.87
CA ASP A 483 20.90 -32.39 -56.64
C ASP A 483 20.02 -32.86 -57.81
N VAL A 484 20.64 -33.34 -58.88
CA VAL A 484 19.93 -33.72 -60.11
C VAL A 484 20.18 -35.18 -60.44
N SER A 485 19.11 -35.93 -60.74
CA SER A 485 19.19 -37.30 -61.24
C SER A 485 18.43 -37.45 -62.57
N VAL A 486 18.94 -38.29 -63.47
CA VAL A 486 18.29 -38.59 -64.74
C VAL A 486 17.39 -39.82 -64.55
N LEU A 487 16.09 -39.67 -64.78
CA LEU A 487 15.09 -40.73 -64.58
C LEU A 487 14.89 -41.59 -65.83
N ALA A 488 14.80 -40.95 -67.01
CA ALA A 488 14.55 -41.62 -68.28
C ALA A 488 14.93 -40.73 -69.48
N GLU A 489 15.20 -41.35 -70.62
CA GLU A 489 15.29 -40.69 -71.92
C GLU A 489 14.06 -41.10 -72.74
N GLU A 490 13.24 -40.14 -73.13
CA GLU A 490 12.02 -40.39 -73.92
C GLU A 490 12.15 -39.76 -75.32
N PRO A 491 11.68 -40.44 -76.38
CA PRO A 491 11.63 -39.85 -77.71
C PRO A 491 10.65 -38.67 -77.73
N ASP A 492 11.11 -37.52 -78.24
CA ASP A 492 10.36 -36.26 -78.25
C ASP A 492 8.94 -36.44 -78.84
N PRO A 493 7.86 -36.14 -78.09
CA PRO A 493 6.47 -36.24 -78.55
C PRO A 493 6.06 -35.17 -79.59
N GLY A 494 7.02 -34.48 -80.21
CA GLY A 494 6.79 -33.54 -81.31
C GLY A 494 6.96 -32.06 -80.94
N MET A 495 7.72 -31.76 -79.87
CA MET A 495 7.98 -30.39 -79.42
C MET A 495 9.20 -29.71 -80.08
N GLY A 496 9.95 -30.42 -80.93
CA GLY A 496 11.06 -29.82 -81.70
C GLY A 496 12.27 -29.50 -80.82
N VAL A 497 12.44 -30.23 -79.72
CA VAL A 497 13.49 -30.01 -78.73
C VAL A 497 14.74 -30.82 -79.13
N PRO A 498 15.93 -30.22 -79.23
CA PRO A 498 17.15 -30.95 -79.60
C PRO A 498 17.46 -32.10 -78.61
N PRO A 499 18.14 -33.16 -79.05
CA PRO A 499 18.48 -34.28 -78.18
C PRO A 499 19.41 -33.84 -77.03
N GLY A 500 19.18 -34.38 -75.83
CA GLY A 500 19.94 -34.02 -74.62
C GLY A 500 19.39 -32.82 -73.84
N PHE A 501 18.23 -32.30 -74.20
CA PHE A 501 17.54 -31.23 -73.45
C PHE A 501 16.45 -31.80 -72.53
N VAL A 502 16.16 -31.07 -71.44
CA VAL A 502 15.13 -31.45 -70.46
C VAL A 502 13.72 -31.28 -71.04
N LEU A 503 12.99 -32.39 -71.19
CA LEU A 503 11.58 -32.42 -71.61
C LEU A 503 10.65 -32.13 -70.44
N ARG A 504 10.90 -32.79 -69.29
CA ARG A 504 10.08 -32.67 -68.09
C ARG A 504 10.93 -32.88 -66.85
N GLN A 505 10.56 -32.18 -65.79
CA GLN A 505 11.13 -32.33 -64.45
C GLN A 505 10.07 -32.87 -63.48
N GLU A 506 10.52 -33.68 -62.54
CA GLU A 506 9.75 -34.17 -61.39
C GLU A 506 10.52 -33.85 -60.10
N PRO A 507 9.94 -33.10 -59.15
CA PRO A 507 8.62 -32.44 -59.16
C PRO A 507 8.55 -31.19 -60.08
N PRO A 508 7.34 -30.70 -60.42
CA PRO A 508 7.17 -29.55 -61.31
C PRO A 508 7.82 -28.26 -60.77
N ALA A 509 8.11 -27.31 -61.66
CA ALA A 509 8.72 -26.04 -61.28
C ALA A 509 7.86 -25.29 -60.25
N GLY A 510 8.51 -24.68 -59.25
CA GLY A 510 7.85 -23.95 -58.17
C GLY A 510 7.36 -24.79 -56.99
N THR A 511 7.56 -26.11 -57.00
CA THR A 511 7.25 -26.97 -55.84
C THR A 511 8.26 -26.69 -54.72
N LEU A 512 7.79 -26.47 -53.48
CA LEU A 512 8.66 -26.22 -52.33
C LEU A 512 9.38 -27.51 -51.93
N MET A 513 10.71 -27.49 -51.93
CA MET A 513 11.53 -28.64 -51.56
C MET A 513 12.62 -28.27 -50.55
N GLU A 514 13.03 -29.21 -49.71
CA GLU A 514 14.13 -29.03 -48.76
C GLU A 514 15.50 -28.96 -49.49
N GLU A 515 16.45 -28.19 -48.95
CA GLU A 515 17.81 -28.07 -49.51
C GLU A 515 18.49 -29.46 -49.56
N GLY A 516 19.09 -29.82 -50.70
CA GLY A 516 19.72 -31.13 -50.93
C GLY A 516 18.78 -32.25 -51.42
N SER A 517 17.51 -31.94 -51.72
CA SER A 517 16.60 -32.88 -52.39
C SER A 517 16.94 -33.06 -53.87
N THR A 518 16.58 -34.22 -54.42
CA THR A 518 16.88 -34.59 -55.81
C THR A 518 15.74 -34.20 -56.76
N ILE A 519 16.08 -33.52 -57.86
CA ILE A 519 15.18 -33.23 -58.97
C ILE A 519 15.44 -34.27 -60.07
N GLY A 520 14.39 -35.01 -60.43
CA GLY A 520 14.42 -35.97 -61.52
C GLY A 520 14.20 -35.30 -62.87
N LEU A 521 15.10 -35.51 -63.83
CA LEU A 521 14.98 -34.99 -65.19
C LEU A 521 14.66 -36.12 -66.18
N VAL A 522 13.73 -35.85 -67.09
CA VAL A 522 13.44 -36.66 -68.29
C VAL A 522 13.99 -35.92 -69.51
N LEU A 523 14.85 -36.59 -70.27
CA LEU A 523 15.61 -35.99 -71.36
C LEU A 523 15.06 -36.40 -72.73
N SER A 524 15.22 -35.53 -73.73
CA SER A 524 14.89 -35.80 -75.13
C SER A 524 15.91 -36.76 -75.75
N ALA A 525 15.45 -37.93 -76.19
CA ALA A 525 16.28 -38.95 -76.84
C ALA A 525 16.55 -38.60 -78.32
N SER A 526 17.81 -38.70 -78.75
CA SER A 526 18.18 -38.63 -80.18
C SER A 526 17.59 -39.83 -80.91
N GLY A 527 16.78 -39.56 -81.94
CA GLY A 527 16.05 -40.57 -82.70
C GLY A 527 16.93 -41.70 -83.22
N LYS A 528 16.93 -42.84 -82.51
CA LYS A 528 17.08 -44.18 -83.06
C LYS A 528 16.52 -45.22 -82.08
N ALA A 529 15.25 -45.57 -82.28
CA ALA A 529 14.70 -46.79 -81.70
C ALA A 529 15.34 -48.01 -82.37
N ALA A 530 16.02 -48.84 -81.58
CA ALA A 530 16.30 -50.24 -81.91
C ALA A 530 16.21 -51.06 -80.61
N THR A 531 15.01 -51.61 -80.36
CA THR A 531 14.69 -52.89 -79.70
C THR A 531 15.67 -53.49 -78.68
N LEU A 532 15.21 -53.78 -77.45
CA LEU A 532 14.93 -55.16 -76.96
C LEU A 532 14.50 -55.25 -75.48
N SER A 533 13.36 -55.93 -75.27
CA SER A 533 12.89 -56.82 -74.18
C SER A 533 13.18 -56.58 -72.68
N LYS A 534 12.07 -56.57 -71.91
CA LYS A 534 11.85 -57.09 -70.53
C LYS A 534 12.74 -58.29 -70.15
N PRO A 535 12.99 -58.54 -68.84
CA PRO A 535 11.97 -58.99 -67.87
C PRO A 535 11.40 -57.91 -66.95
#